data_AF-A0A2E1FIV0-F1
#
_entry.id   AF-A0A2E1FIV0-F1
#
_cell.length_a   1.000
_cell.length_b   1.000
_cell.length_c   1.000
_cell.angle_alpha   90.00
_cell.angle_beta   90.00
_cell.angle_gamma   90.00
#
_symmetry.space_group_name_H-M   'P 1'
#
loop_
_entity.id
_entity.type
_entity.pdbx_description
1 polymer ?
#
loop_
_entity_poly.entity_id
_entity_poly.type
_entity_poly.pdbx_seq_one_letter_code
_entity_poly.pdbx_strand_id
1 'polypeptide(L)'
;MKNFESLGLSKKLLEAVESEGYTTPTPVQEQSIPPLLAGRDVLGVAQTGTGKTAAFALPVLQIMSRTKTQGKRHIKALILSPTRELAAQIGERFSAYGEHLDIRHKVIFGGVNQNPQVRALQKGIDVLVATPGRLLDLINQGHIDITKVEFFVLDEADRMLDMGFIRDIKKVLKLLPKRRQNLLFSATMPKSIADLAGSFLHNAIMIDVSPKEITVDRIKQKIMFVRKADKRRLLVNLIKEEKVRCGIVFTRTKHGANRLVKQLDQSRINAAAIHGNKSQGARTKALAGFKNGSIAILVATDIASRGIDVDGITHVFNYDLPNEPESYVHRIGRTARAGRSGIAYGFCDESESGYLVGIQQLIGHEIDTDISHEFHFSGAIPKPDQKPGKIKQKKPSQKKSNNRNKQKNQSTKNVKGDSKSKPKRYNNHSKRNDKQKSRSNNNRSRRNQSRDSNNR
;
A
#
# COMPACT_ATOMS: atom_id res chain seq x y z
N MET A 1 10.92 -30.66 -16.93
CA MET A 1 10.37 -29.37 -16.48
C MET A 1 8.86 -29.44 -16.57
N LYS A 2 8.12 -28.98 -15.56
CA LYS A 2 6.66 -28.88 -15.66
C LYS A 2 6.30 -27.65 -16.48
N ASN A 3 5.43 -27.82 -17.47
CA ASN A 3 4.83 -26.71 -18.21
C ASN A 3 3.49 -26.34 -17.57
N PHE A 4 2.92 -25.18 -17.92
CA PHE A 4 1.61 -24.77 -17.39
C PHE A 4 0.48 -25.76 -17.72
N GLU A 5 0.58 -26.45 -18.86
CA GLU A 5 -0.38 -27.48 -19.28
C GLU A 5 -0.50 -28.61 -18.25
N SER A 6 0.64 -29.02 -17.66
CA SER A 6 0.69 -30.05 -16.63
C SER A 6 -0.01 -29.68 -15.30
N LEU A 7 -0.43 -28.41 -15.13
CA LEU A 7 -1.09 -27.92 -13.92
C LEU A 7 -2.63 -28.06 -13.95
N GLY A 8 -3.21 -28.61 -15.01
CA GLY A 8 -4.66 -28.88 -15.09
C GLY A 8 -5.53 -27.64 -15.41
N LEU A 9 -4.93 -26.64 -16.06
CA LEU A 9 -5.63 -25.44 -16.55
C LEU A 9 -6.35 -25.71 -17.88
N SER A 10 -7.44 -25.00 -18.13
CA SER A 10 -8.15 -25.09 -19.41
C SER A 10 -7.38 -24.41 -20.53
N LYS A 11 -7.63 -24.81 -21.78
CA LYS A 11 -7.01 -24.23 -22.98
C LYS A 11 -7.12 -22.69 -23.02
N LYS A 12 -8.29 -22.15 -22.67
CA LYS A 12 -8.54 -20.70 -22.61
C LYS A 12 -7.63 -19.97 -21.62
N LEU A 13 -7.33 -20.59 -20.48
CA LEU A 13 -6.40 -20.00 -19.50
C LEU A 13 -4.95 -20.16 -19.95
N LEU A 14 -4.61 -21.27 -20.60
CA LEU A 14 -3.27 -21.49 -21.16
C LEU A 14 -2.95 -20.47 -22.26
N GLU A 15 -3.90 -20.19 -23.16
CA GLU A 15 -3.79 -19.14 -24.19
C GLU A 15 -3.54 -17.75 -23.57
N ALA A 16 -4.26 -17.41 -22.49
CA ALA A 16 -4.07 -16.15 -21.78
C ALA A 16 -2.70 -16.07 -21.05
N VAL A 17 -2.26 -17.18 -20.46
CA VAL A 17 -0.94 -17.30 -19.80
C VAL A 17 0.19 -17.15 -20.83
N GLU A 18 0.07 -17.76 -22.00
CA GLU A 18 1.02 -17.63 -23.10
C GLU A 18 1.07 -16.20 -23.66
N SER A 19 -0.09 -15.55 -23.79
CA SER A 19 -0.19 -14.14 -24.22
C SER A 19 0.47 -13.16 -23.26
N GLU A 20 0.48 -13.48 -21.95
CA GLU A 20 1.23 -12.73 -20.93
C GLU A 20 2.74 -13.05 -20.92
N GLY A 21 3.19 -13.96 -21.80
CA GLY A 21 4.60 -14.34 -21.97
C GLY A 21 5.10 -15.36 -20.93
N TYR A 22 4.21 -16.07 -20.26
CA TYR A 22 4.60 -17.07 -19.25
C TYR A 22 4.88 -18.43 -19.90
N THR A 23 6.11 -18.90 -19.79
CA THR A 23 6.54 -20.19 -20.35
C THR A 23 6.64 -21.29 -19.30
N THR A 24 7.21 -20.97 -18.13
CA THR A 24 7.45 -21.93 -17.05
C THR A 24 6.77 -21.45 -15.76
N PRO A 25 6.00 -22.31 -15.08
CA PRO A 25 5.41 -21.96 -13.81
C PRO A 25 6.50 -21.76 -12.74
N THR A 26 6.33 -20.72 -11.93
CA THR A 26 7.19 -20.47 -10.76
C THR A 26 6.94 -21.50 -9.66
N PRO A 27 7.88 -21.70 -8.71
CA PRO A 27 7.71 -22.68 -7.63
C PRO A 27 6.42 -22.49 -6.81
N VAL A 28 6.00 -21.24 -6.56
CA VAL A 28 4.73 -20.98 -5.86
C VAL A 28 3.53 -21.43 -6.70
N GLN A 29 3.55 -21.23 -8.01
CA GLN A 29 2.47 -21.64 -8.93
C GLN A 29 2.41 -23.16 -9.05
N GLU A 30 3.56 -23.82 -9.23
CA GLU A 30 3.64 -25.29 -9.34
C GLU A 30 3.08 -25.99 -8.09
N GLN A 31 3.37 -25.44 -6.92
CA GLN A 31 2.96 -26.04 -5.66
C GLN A 31 1.54 -25.65 -5.25
N SER A 32 1.05 -24.45 -5.63
CA SER A 32 -0.26 -23.97 -5.18
C SER A 32 -1.41 -24.29 -6.12
N ILE A 33 -1.19 -24.31 -7.44
CA ILE A 33 -2.28 -24.47 -8.41
C ILE A 33 -2.98 -25.84 -8.26
N PRO A 34 -2.27 -26.98 -8.21
CA PRO A 34 -2.92 -28.28 -8.05
C PRO A 34 -3.79 -28.43 -6.78
N PRO A 35 -3.33 -28.12 -5.55
CA PRO A 35 -4.18 -28.22 -4.37
C PRO A 35 -5.36 -27.24 -4.40
N LEU A 36 -5.18 -26.05 -4.99
CA LEU A 36 -6.29 -25.11 -5.17
C LEU A 36 -7.37 -25.65 -6.10
N LEU A 37 -6.98 -26.27 -7.22
CA LEU A 37 -7.92 -26.93 -8.14
C LEU A 37 -8.65 -28.12 -7.51
N ALA A 38 -8.03 -28.77 -6.52
CA ALA A 38 -8.63 -29.82 -5.69
C ALA A 38 -9.52 -29.29 -4.55
N GLY A 39 -9.70 -27.96 -4.44
CA GLY A 39 -10.58 -27.34 -3.44
C GLY A 39 -9.98 -27.21 -2.05
N ARG A 40 -8.66 -27.38 -1.90
CA ARG A 40 -7.96 -27.23 -0.60
C ARG A 40 -7.64 -25.76 -0.31
N ASP A 41 -7.69 -25.38 0.95
CA ASP A 41 -7.15 -24.09 1.40
C ASP A 41 -5.62 -24.07 1.23
N VAL A 42 -5.05 -22.88 0.98
CA VAL A 42 -3.59 -22.71 0.79
C VAL A 42 -3.06 -21.55 1.62
N LEU A 43 -1.93 -21.80 2.28
CA LEU A 43 -1.06 -20.81 2.91
C LEU A 43 0.24 -20.71 2.11
N GLY A 44 0.36 -19.70 1.26
CA GLY A 44 1.53 -19.47 0.42
C GLY A 44 2.49 -18.42 1.01
N VAL A 45 3.71 -18.84 1.33
CA VAL A 45 4.82 -17.96 1.73
C VAL A 45 5.76 -17.80 0.56
N ALA A 46 5.72 -16.62 -0.06
CA ALA A 46 6.57 -16.30 -1.19
C ALA A 46 6.78 -14.78 -1.31
N GLN A 47 7.97 -14.36 -1.74
CA GLN A 47 8.29 -12.95 -1.91
C GLN A 47 7.45 -12.29 -3.03
N THR A 48 7.30 -10.97 -3.03
CA THR A 48 6.65 -10.24 -4.13
C THR A 48 7.40 -10.47 -5.45
N GLY A 49 6.70 -10.53 -6.59
CA GLY A 49 7.31 -10.78 -7.90
C GLY A 49 7.58 -12.25 -8.21
N THR A 50 7.22 -13.18 -7.32
CA THR A 50 7.34 -14.63 -7.54
C THR A 50 6.13 -15.24 -8.25
N GLY A 51 5.21 -14.44 -8.79
CA GLY A 51 4.04 -14.95 -9.51
C GLY A 51 2.85 -15.37 -8.64
N LYS A 52 2.81 -14.96 -7.35
CA LYS A 52 1.70 -15.22 -6.40
C LYS A 52 0.31 -14.91 -6.97
N THR A 53 0.17 -13.79 -7.70
CA THR A 53 -1.12 -13.41 -8.28
C THR A 53 -1.64 -14.44 -9.27
N ALA A 54 -0.80 -14.95 -10.18
CA ALA A 54 -1.20 -16.04 -11.07
C ALA A 54 -1.47 -17.34 -10.28
N ALA A 55 -0.68 -17.60 -9.23
CA ALA A 55 -0.78 -18.78 -8.38
C ALA A 55 -2.16 -18.95 -7.73
N PHE A 56 -2.87 -17.85 -7.44
CA PHE A 56 -4.26 -17.90 -6.97
C PHE A 56 -5.30 -17.53 -8.03
N ALA A 57 -5.01 -16.61 -8.94
CA ALA A 57 -6.01 -16.12 -9.91
C ALA A 57 -6.37 -17.21 -10.93
N LEU A 58 -5.39 -17.95 -11.45
CA LEU A 58 -5.62 -19.02 -12.42
C LEU A 58 -6.55 -20.13 -11.90
N PRO A 59 -6.31 -20.74 -10.71
CA PRO A 59 -7.22 -21.77 -10.21
C PRO A 59 -8.60 -21.22 -9.84
N VAL A 60 -8.70 -19.99 -9.32
CA VAL A 60 -10.01 -19.35 -9.04
C VAL A 60 -10.80 -19.17 -10.33
N LEU A 61 -10.18 -18.60 -11.38
CA LEU A 61 -10.81 -18.44 -12.69
C LEU A 61 -11.18 -19.79 -13.32
N GLN A 62 -10.30 -20.79 -13.23
CA GLN A 62 -10.55 -22.14 -13.73
C GLN A 62 -11.80 -22.73 -13.10
N ILE A 63 -11.92 -22.72 -11.76
CA ILE A 63 -13.07 -23.31 -11.07
C ILE A 63 -14.34 -22.50 -11.37
N MET A 64 -14.26 -21.18 -11.33
CA MET A 64 -15.41 -20.32 -11.65
C MET A 64 -15.93 -20.56 -13.07
N SER A 65 -15.04 -20.80 -14.04
CA SER A 65 -15.40 -21.02 -15.45
C SER A 65 -16.16 -22.33 -15.70
N ARG A 66 -16.11 -23.29 -14.77
CA ARG A 66 -16.85 -24.58 -14.87
C ARG A 66 -18.36 -24.40 -14.84
N THR A 67 -18.84 -23.29 -14.26
CA THR A 67 -20.28 -23.00 -14.17
C THR A 67 -20.59 -21.74 -14.94
N LYS A 68 -21.59 -21.79 -15.83
CA LYS A 68 -22.11 -20.58 -16.47
C LYS A 68 -22.93 -19.80 -15.45
N THR A 69 -22.70 -18.49 -15.35
CA THR A 69 -23.53 -17.64 -14.51
C THR A 69 -24.91 -17.50 -15.11
N GLN A 70 -25.94 -17.94 -14.37
CA GLN A 70 -27.34 -17.75 -14.72
C GLN A 70 -27.94 -16.62 -13.87
N GLY A 71 -28.68 -15.71 -14.52
CA GLY A 71 -29.35 -14.60 -13.83
C GLY A 71 -28.41 -13.52 -13.30
N LYS A 72 -28.70 -13.01 -12.10
CA LYS A 72 -27.94 -11.92 -11.48
C LYS A 72 -26.55 -12.41 -11.05
N ARG A 73 -25.50 -11.71 -11.46
CA ARG A 73 -24.12 -11.97 -11.03
C ARG A 73 -23.95 -11.58 -9.55
N HIS A 74 -23.26 -12.45 -8.82
CA HIS A 74 -22.92 -12.26 -7.41
C HIS A 74 -21.41 -12.40 -7.23
N ILE A 75 -20.86 -11.72 -6.22
CA ILE A 75 -19.44 -11.80 -5.90
C ILE A 75 -19.14 -13.20 -5.37
N LYS A 76 -18.53 -14.05 -6.21
CA LYS A 76 -18.09 -15.41 -5.87
C LYS A 76 -16.65 -15.43 -5.38
N ALA A 77 -15.79 -14.54 -5.86
CA ALA A 77 -14.42 -14.41 -5.39
C ALA A 77 -14.17 -13.02 -4.79
N LEU A 78 -13.64 -12.98 -3.56
CA LEU A 78 -13.23 -11.76 -2.88
C LEU A 78 -11.72 -11.82 -2.60
N ILE A 79 -10.99 -10.84 -3.14
CA ILE A 79 -9.55 -10.68 -2.94
C ILE A 79 -9.31 -9.41 -2.15
N LEU A 80 -8.69 -9.52 -0.97
CA LEU A 80 -8.22 -8.38 -0.21
C LEU A 80 -6.74 -8.12 -0.47
N SER A 81 -6.43 -6.85 -0.70
CA SER A 81 -5.08 -6.36 -0.91
C SER A 81 -4.82 -5.13 -0.04
N PRO A 82 -3.60 -4.95 0.52
CA PRO A 82 -3.32 -3.87 1.48
C PRO A 82 -3.39 -2.47 0.86
N THR A 83 -3.15 -2.35 -0.44
CA THR A 83 -3.06 -1.03 -1.08
C THR A 83 -3.80 -0.95 -2.40
N ARG A 84 -4.08 0.29 -2.79
CA ARG A 84 -4.79 0.62 -4.03
C ARG A 84 -4.00 0.17 -5.25
N GLU A 85 -2.68 0.32 -5.18
CA GLU A 85 -1.75 -0.01 -6.25
C GLU A 85 -1.75 -1.51 -6.50
N LEU A 86 -1.58 -2.31 -5.44
CA LEU A 86 -1.64 -3.77 -5.56
C LEU A 86 -3.04 -4.26 -5.95
N ALA A 87 -4.10 -3.66 -5.41
CA ALA A 87 -5.45 -4.00 -5.82
C ALA A 87 -5.68 -3.73 -7.33
N ALA A 88 -5.14 -2.63 -7.86
CA ALA A 88 -5.20 -2.33 -9.29
C ALA A 88 -4.40 -3.34 -10.11
N GLN A 89 -3.17 -3.68 -9.68
CA GLN A 89 -2.33 -4.67 -10.34
C GLN A 89 -2.98 -6.06 -10.37
N ILE A 90 -3.57 -6.50 -9.25
CA ILE A 90 -4.33 -7.76 -9.20
C ILE A 90 -5.50 -7.69 -10.19
N GLY A 91 -6.21 -6.56 -10.27
CA GLY A 91 -7.26 -6.34 -11.27
C GLY A 91 -6.78 -6.50 -12.71
N GLU A 92 -5.64 -5.91 -13.06
CA GLU A 92 -5.01 -6.06 -14.38
C GLU A 92 -4.73 -7.54 -14.69
N ARG A 93 -4.23 -8.31 -13.71
CA ARG A 93 -3.99 -9.75 -13.87
C ARG A 93 -5.28 -10.55 -14.06
N PHE A 94 -6.35 -10.25 -13.32
CA PHE A 94 -7.66 -10.87 -13.55
C PHE A 94 -8.22 -10.52 -14.93
N SER A 95 -7.96 -9.31 -15.44
CA SER A 95 -8.34 -8.93 -16.80
C SER A 95 -7.60 -9.74 -17.85
N ALA A 96 -6.27 -9.89 -17.70
CA ALA A 96 -5.45 -10.64 -18.64
C ALA A 96 -5.82 -12.13 -18.64
N TYR A 97 -5.78 -12.79 -17.49
CA TYR A 97 -6.08 -14.23 -17.42
C TYR A 97 -7.54 -14.56 -17.72
N GLY A 98 -8.44 -13.60 -17.49
CA GLY A 98 -9.88 -13.75 -17.72
C GLY A 98 -10.34 -13.39 -19.14
N GLU A 99 -9.44 -13.01 -20.05
CA GLU A 99 -9.79 -12.44 -21.37
C GLU A 99 -10.77 -13.32 -22.17
N HIS A 100 -10.59 -14.65 -22.11
CA HIS A 100 -11.43 -15.60 -22.85
C HIS A 100 -12.57 -16.22 -22.01
N LEU A 101 -12.83 -15.67 -20.83
CA LEU A 101 -13.84 -16.15 -19.86
C LEU A 101 -14.99 -15.15 -19.69
N ASP A 102 -16.20 -15.65 -19.48
CA ASP A 102 -17.37 -14.81 -19.13
C ASP A 102 -17.39 -14.47 -17.62
N ILE A 103 -16.32 -13.83 -17.15
CA ILE A 103 -16.11 -13.46 -15.75
C ILE A 103 -15.92 -11.95 -15.65
N ARG A 104 -16.80 -11.28 -14.89
CA ARG A 104 -16.71 -9.85 -14.64
C ARG A 104 -15.98 -9.59 -13.33
N HIS A 105 -14.93 -8.77 -13.39
CA HIS A 105 -14.20 -8.37 -12.20
C HIS A 105 -14.29 -6.86 -11.97
N LYS A 106 -14.11 -6.42 -10.71
CA LYS A 106 -13.95 -5.01 -10.38
C LYS A 106 -12.97 -4.81 -9.25
N VAL A 107 -12.20 -3.72 -9.34
CA VAL A 107 -11.34 -3.23 -8.26
C VAL A 107 -12.02 -2.07 -7.54
N ILE A 108 -12.05 -2.11 -6.20
CA ILE A 108 -12.54 -1.04 -5.34
C ILE A 108 -11.51 -0.64 -4.28
N PHE A 109 -11.37 0.67 -4.06
CA PHE A 109 -10.50 1.20 -3.01
C PHE A 109 -10.86 2.63 -2.63
N GLY A 110 -10.37 3.06 -1.47
CA GLY A 110 -10.63 4.40 -0.91
C GLY A 110 -9.95 5.55 -1.66
N GLY A 111 -10.27 6.79 -1.28
CA GLY A 111 -9.59 8.01 -1.78
C GLY A 111 -9.79 8.34 -3.25
N VAL A 112 -10.81 7.75 -3.88
CA VAL A 112 -11.36 8.12 -5.17
C VAL A 112 -12.89 8.18 -5.07
N ASN A 113 -13.53 8.82 -6.05
CA ASN A 113 -14.99 8.94 -6.12
C ASN A 113 -15.63 7.54 -6.02
N GLN A 114 -16.61 7.41 -5.13
CA GLN A 114 -17.31 6.17 -4.85
C GLN A 114 -18.32 5.80 -5.95
N ASN A 115 -18.96 6.78 -6.59
CA ASN A 115 -20.09 6.56 -7.50
C ASN A 115 -19.75 5.64 -8.70
N PRO A 116 -18.56 5.73 -9.33
CA PRO A 116 -18.16 4.77 -10.37
C PRO A 116 -18.03 3.33 -9.85
N GLN A 117 -17.62 3.14 -8.59
CA GLN A 117 -17.50 1.82 -7.98
C GLN A 117 -18.88 1.22 -7.69
N VAL A 118 -19.79 2.02 -7.11
CA VAL A 118 -21.18 1.60 -6.83
C VAL A 118 -21.93 1.26 -8.12
N ARG A 119 -21.82 2.09 -9.16
CA ARG A 119 -22.44 1.80 -10.46
C ARG A 119 -21.93 0.51 -11.10
N ALA A 120 -20.64 0.17 -10.91
CA ALA A 120 -20.10 -1.10 -11.40
C ALA A 120 -20.65 -2.30 -10.60
N LEU A 121 -20.74 -2.17 -9.27
CA LEU A 121 -21.31 -3.20 -8.40
C LEU A 121 -22.78 -3.48 -8.72
N GLN A 122 -23.57 -2.45 -8.99
CA GLN A 122 -24.98 -2.57 -9.37
C GLN A 122 -25.20 -3.37 -10.67
N LYS A 123 -24.24 -3.34 -11.60
CA LYS A 123 -24.29 -4.12 -12.85
C LYS A 123 -24.02 -5.62 -12.67
N GLY A 124 -23.61 -6.03 -11.46
CA GLY A 124 -23.24 -7.39 -11.14
C GLY A 124 -21.83 -7.75 -11.60
N ILE A 125 -21.05 -8.32 -10.68
CA ILE A 125 -19.67 -8.78 -10.88
C ILE A 125 -19.49 -10.14 -10.22
N ASP A 126 -18.53 -10.93 -10.70
CA ASP A 126 -18.21 -12.25 -10.18
C ASP A 126 -16.97 -12.21 -9.27
N VAL A 127 -16.00 -11.35 -9.58
CA VAL A 127 -14.74 -11.18 -8.82
C VAL A 127 -14.62 -9.74 -8.29
N LEU A 128 -14.38 -9.60 -6.99
CA LEU A 128 -14.13 -8.31 -6.36
C LEU A 128 -12.72 -8.27 -5.76
N VAL A 129 -11.90 -7.33 -6.22
CA VAL A 129 -10.61 -7.00 -5.60
C VAL A 129 -10.78 -5.72 -4.79
N ALA A 130 -10.44 -5.74 -3.50
CA ALA A 130 -10.73 -4.62 -2.60
C ALA A 130 -9.63 -4.33 -1.59
N THR A 131 -9.49 -3.05 -1.21
CA THR A 131 -8.82 -2.70 0.05
C THR A 131 -9.81 -2.83 1.22
N PRO A 132 -9.40 -3.35 2.41
CA PRO A 132 -10.31 -3.68 3.51
C PRO A 132 -11.25 -2.53 3.92
N GLY A 133 -10.72 -1.32 4.09
CA GLY A 133 -11.50 -0.16 4.52
C GLY A 133 -12.63 0.22 3.54
N ARG A 134 -12.37 0.22 2.22
CA ARG A 134 -13.40 0.53 1.22
C ARG A 134 -14.43 -0.58 1.08
N LEU A 135 -14.02 -1.84 1.24
CA LEU A 135 -14.96 -2.96 1.26
C LEU A 135 -15.98 -2.78 2.39
N LEU A 136 -15.51 -2.59 3.62
CA LEU A 136 -16.39 -2.44 4.78
C LEU A 136 -17.28 -1.20 4.69
N ASP A 137 -16.74 -0.08 4.20
CA ASP A 137 -17.52 1.14 3.95
C ASP A 137 -18.71 0.87 3.02
N LEU A 138 -18.47 0.23 1.87
CA LEU A 138 -19.53 -0.09 0.91
C LEU A 138 -20.48 -1.19 1.37
N ILE A 139 -20.02 -2.13 2.20
CA ILE A 139 -20.90 -3.10 2.87
C ILE A 139 -21.85 -2.38 3.84
N ASN A 140 -21.32 -1.49 4.69
CA ASN A 140 -22.12 -0.76 5.67
C ASN A 140 -23.18 0.15 5.02
N GLN A 141 -22.90 0.65 3.82
CA GLN A 141 -23.84 1.43 3.01
C GLN A 141 -24.86 0.56 2.24
N GLY A 142 -24.75 -0.78 2.29
CA GLY A 142 -25.65 -1.70 1.60
C GLY A 142 -25.37 -1.85 0.09
N HIS A 143 -24.20 -1.45 -0.38
CA HIS A 143 -23.82 -1.54 -1.80
C HIS A 143 -23.15 -2.86 -2.19
N ILE A 144 -22.69 -3.64 -1.20
CA ILE A 144 -21.97 -4.90 -1.42
C ILE A 144 -22.61 -6.01 -0.60
N ASP A 145 -22.84 -7.14 -1.27
CA ASP A 145 -23.23 -8.40 -0.67
C ASP A 145 -22.13 -9.44 -0.93
N ILE A 146 -21.56 -9.99 0.14
CA ILE A 146 -20.50 -11.02 0.11
C ILE A 146 -20.98 -12.38 0.63
N THR A 147 -22.30 -12.56 0.81
CA THR A 147 -22.88 -13.81 1.34
C THR A 147 -22.83 -14.99 0.37
N LYS A 148 -22.42 -14.76 -0.88
CA LYS A 148 -22.22 -15.79 -1.90
C LYS A 148 -20.76 -15.99 -2.30
N VAL A 149 -19.82 -15.48 -1.48
CA VAL A 149 -18.39 -15.69 -1.72
C VAL A 149 -18.03 -17.16 -1.51
N GLU A 150 -17.49 -17.76 -2.56
CA GLU A 150 -16.96 -19.13 -2.62
C GLU A 150 -15.44 -19.16 -2.44
N PHE A 151 -14.73 -18.09 -2.85
CA PHE A 151 -13.27 -17.96 -2.75
C PHE A 151 -12.90 -16.69 -2.00
N PHE A 152 -12.14 -16.83 -0.92
CA PHE A 152 -11.60 -15.69 -0.17
C PHE A 152 -10.07 -15.71 -0.20
N VAL A 153 -9.47 -14.62 -0.70
CA VAL A 153 -8.02 -14.47 -0.81
C VAL A 153 -7.55 -13.28 0.02
N LEU A 154 -6.58 -13.50 0.89
CA LEU A 154 -5.77 -12.45 1.52
C LEU A 154 -4.40 -12.40 0.85
N ASP A 155 -4.11 -11.36 0.07
CA ASP A 155 -2.80 -11.16 -0.56
C ASP A 155 -1.98 -10.08 0.17
N GLU A 156 -0.67 -10.31 0.30
CA GLU A 156 0.24 -9.54 1.16
C GLU A 156 -0.31 -9.35 2.60
N ALA A 157 -0.65 -10.47 3.25
CA ALA A 157 -1.27 -10.47 4.58
C ALA A 157 -0.40 -9.83 5.68
N ASP A 158 0.91 -10.10 5.68
CA ASP A 158 1.90 -9.46 6.55
C ASP A 158 1.81 -7.95 6.48
N ARG A 159 1.77 -7.42 5.26
CA ARG A 159 1.65 -5.99 5.03
C ARG A 159 0.30 -5.43 5.48
N MET A 160 -0.80 -6.16 5.30
CA MET A 160 -2.09 -5.72 5.84
C MET A 160 -2.04 -5.58 7.36
N LEU A 161 -1.31 -6.46 8.06
CA LEU A 161 -1.13 -6.40 9.50
C LEU A 161 -0.26 -5.21 9.92
N ASP A 162 0.85 -4.96 9.22
CA ASP A 162 1.69 -3.77 9.44
C ASP A 162 0.91 -2.46 9.32
N MET A 163 -0.07 -2.43 8.42
CA MET A 163 -0.94 -1.28 8.19
C MET A 163 -2.10 -1.17 9.19
N GLY A 164 -2.22 -2.11 10.14
CA GLY A 164 -3.25 -2.13 11.16
C GLY A 164 -4.61 -2.65 10.69
N PHE A 165 -4.70 -3.27 9.51
CA PHE A 165 -5.97 -3.77 8.95
C PHE A 165 -6.49 -5.05 9.61
N ILE A 166 -5.80 -5.60 10.61
CA ILE A 166 -6.23 -6.82 11.31
C ILE A 166 -7.67 -6.74 11.82
N ARG A 167 -8.10 -5.58 12.34
CA ARG A 167 -9.47 -5.38 12.82
C ARG A 167 -10.48 -5.42 11.68
N ASP A 168 -10.13 -4.85 10.54
CA ASP A 168 -11.00 -4.80 9.37
C ASP A 168 -11.11 -6.18 8.72
N ILE A 169 -10.00 -6.91 8.60
CA ILE A 169 -9.98 -8.30 8.12
C ILE A 169 -10.87 -9.18 9.01
N LYS A 170 -10.75 -9.08 10.34
CA LYS A 170 -11.61 -9.83 11.28
C LYS A 170 -13.09 -9.51 11.13
N LYS A 171 -13.46 -8.27 10.76
CA LYS A 171 -14.86 -7.92 10.45
C LYS A 171 -15.32 -8.57 9.15
N VAL A 172 -14.50 -8.50 8.10
CA VAL A 172 -14.82 -9.15 6.81
C VAL A 172 -15.01 -10.65 6.99
N LEU A 173 -14.11 -11.33 7.71
CA LEU A 173 -14.20 -12.77 7.99
C LEU A 173 -15.53 -13.17 8.66
N LYS A 174 -16.07 -12.32 9.54
CA LYS A 174 -17.37 -12.57 10.21
C LYS A 174 -18.58 -12.44 9.27
N LEU A 175 -18.44 -11.67 8.19
CA LEU A 175 -19.51 -11.43 7.21
C LEU A 175 -19.48 -12.46 6.06
N LEU A 176 -18.38 -13.20 5.92
CA LEU A 176 -18.21 -14.21 4.89
C LEU A 176 -18.98 -15.50 5.20
N PRO A 177 -19.40 -16.26 4.17
CA PRO A 177 -20.05 -17.55 4.35
C PRO A 177 -19.15 -18.56 5.05
N LYS A 178 -19.70 -19.42 5.92
CA LYS A 178 -18.90 -20.42 6.66
C LYS A 178 -18.18 -21.40 5.73
N ARG A 179 -18.84 -21.85 4.66
CA ARG A 179 -18.28 -22.76 3.66
C ARG A 179 -17.78 -21.97 2.46
N ARG A 180 -16.47 -21.92 2.31
CA ARG A 180 -15.74 -21.27 1.21
C ARG A 180 -14.31 -21.81 1.19
N GLN A 181 -13.61 -21.68 0.06
CA GLN A 181 -12.19 -21.95 -0.04
C GLN A 181 -11.42 -20.68 0.36
N ASN A 182 -10.40 -20.85 1.22
CA ASN A 182 -9.61 -19.75 1.74
C ASN A 182 -8.15 -19.85 1.31
N LEU A 183 -7.61 -18.71 0.93
CA LEU A 183 -6.24 -18.57 0.46
C LEU A 183 -5.57 -17.42 1.20
N LEU A 184 -4.38 -17.66 1.75
CA LEU A 184 -3.54 -16.63 2.35
C LEU A 184 -2.19 -16.63 1.68
N PHE A 185 -1.78 -15.46 1.17
CA PHE A 185 -0.47 -15.23 0.61
C PHE A 185 0.27 -14.14 1.39
N SER A 186 1.48 -14.44 1.80
CA SER A 186 2.33 -13.55 2.61
C SER A 186 3.77 -13.63 2.13
N ALA A 187 4.56 -12.56 2.31
CA ALA A 187 6.00 -12.62 2.07
C ALA A 187 6.75 -13.21 3.27
N THR A 188 6.20 -13.02 4.47
CA THR A 188 6.77 -13.46 5.75
C THR A 188 5.77 -14.26 6.58
N MET A 189 6.26 -15.02 7.56
CA MET A 189 5.44 -15.83 8.47
C MET A 189 5.70 -15.51 9.96
N PRO A 190 5.52 -14.26 10.41
CA PRO A 190 5.56 -13.95 11.84
C PRO A 190 4.38 -14.63 12.56
N LYS A 191 4.49 -14.79 13.88
CA LYS A 191 3.44 -15.40 14.72
C LYS A 191 2.06 -14.79 14.47
N SER A 192 1.98 -13.48 14.26
CA SER A 192 0.72 -12.78 13.99
C SER A 192 0.04 -13.21 12.68
N ILE A 193 0.82 -13.61 11.67
CA ILE A 193 0.30 -14.17 10.42
C ILE A 193 -0.10 -15.62 10.60
N ALA A 194 0.68 -16.42 11.34
CA ALA A 194 0.30 -17.78 11.70
C ALA A 194 -1.02 -17.80 12.49
N ASP A 195 -1.18 -16.89 13.46
CA ASP A 195 -2.41 -16.73 14.26
C ASP A 195 -3.59 -16.29 13.37
N LEU A 196 -3.36 -15.38 12.42
CA LEU A 196 -4.39 -14.99 11.46
C LEU A 196 -4.78 -16.18 10.58
N ALA A 197 -3.82 -16.89 9.99
CA ALA A 197 -4.05 -18.05 9.14
C ALA A 197 -4.87 -19.12 9.87
N GLY A 198 -4.47 -19.46 11.10
CA GLY A 198 -5.18 -20.43 11.94
C GLY A 198 -6.61 -20.03 12.32
N SER A 199 -6.98 -18.75 12.16
CA SER A 199 -8.33 -18.27 12.46
C SER A 199 -9.36 -18.51 11.35
N PHE A 200 -8.94 -18.79 10.11
CA PHE A 200 -9.88 -18.94 8.99
C PHE A 200 -9.49 -19.97 7.92
N LEU A 201 -8.25 -20.46 7.88
CA LEU A 201 -7.86 -21.56 7.00
C LEU A 201 -8.25 -22.90 7.62
N HIS A 202 -8.65 -23.86 6.78
CA HIS A 202 -9.07 -25.19 7.21
C HIS A 202 -8.26 -26.29 6.50
N ASN A 203 -7.46 -27.06 7.27
CA ASN A 203 -6.59 -28.12 6.74
C ASN A 203 -5.78 -27.65 5.52
N ALA A 204 -5.24 -26.43 5.60
CA ALA A 204 -4.56 -25.79 4.48
C ALA A 204 -3.22 -26.45 4.16
N ILE A 205 -2.88 -26.46 2.87
CA ILE A 205 -1.54 -26.82 2.42
C ILE A 205 -0.64 -25.59 2.61
N MET A 206 0.41 -25.74 3.40
CA MET A 206 1.44 -24.73 3.54
C MET A 206 2.49 -24.92 2.45
N ILE A 207 2.73 -23.85 1.69
CA ILE A 207 3.72 -23.79 0.63
C ILE A 207 4.69 -22.70 1.01
N ASP A 208 5.93 -23.08 1.28
CA ASP A 208 6.99 -22.12 1.58
C ASP A 208 8.07 -22.23 0.50
N VAL A 209 8.11 -21.21 -0.35
CA VAL A 209 9.15 -21.05 -1.39
C VAL A 209 9.97 -19.80 -1.12
N SER A 210 9.95 -19.29 0.12
CA SER A 210 10.86 -18.24 0.52
C SER A 210 12.30 -18.76 0.49
N PRO A 211 13.24 -17.99 -0.08
CA PRO A 211 14.64 -18.40 -0.06
C PRO A 211 15.11 -18.46 1.40
N LYS A 212 15.75 -19.58 1.79
CA LYS A 212 16.31 -19.77 3.13
C LYS A 212 17.44 -18.79 3.44
N GLU A 213 18.10 -18.28 2.40
CA GLU A 213 19.09 -17.21 2.47
C GLU A 213 18.43 -15.89 2.03
N ILE A 214 18.67 -14.83 2.79
CA ILE A 214 18.12 -13.52 2.48
C ILE A 214 18.71 -13.11 1.11
N THR A 215 17.87 -12.72 0.16
CA THR A 215 18.26 -12.22 -1.19
C THR A 215 19.24 -11.04 -1.17
N VAL A 216 19.59 -10.55 0.02
CA VAL A 216 20.64 -9.59 0.35
C VAL A 216 21.97 -9.95 -0.30
N ASP A 217 22.37 -11.23 -0.31
CA ASP A 217 23.70 -11.63 -0.80
C ASP A 217 23.89 -11.39 -2.31
N ARG A 218 22.80 -11.30 -3.07
CA ARG A 218 22.82 -10.99 -4.51
C ARG A 218 22.81 -9.49 -4.82
N ILE A 219 22.60 -8.65 -3.81
CA ILE A 219 22.51 -7.20 -3.95
C ILE A 219 23.84 -6.62 -3.50
N LYS A 220 24.55 -5.95 -4.41
CA LYS A 220 25.73 -5.18 -4.03
C LYS A 220 25.26 -4.02 -3.15
N GLN A 221 25.80 -3.90 -1.95
CA GLN A 221 25.41 -2.88 -1.00
C GLN A 221 26.59 -1.97 -0.69
N LYS A 222 26.32 -0.67 -0.54
CA LYS A 222 27.33 0.32 -0.17
C LYS A 222 26.76 1.31 0.83
N ILE A 223 27.43 1.50 1.96
CA ILE A 223 27.17 2.61 2.87
C ILE A 223 28.03 3.80 2.50
N MET A 224 27.40 4.97 2.40
CA MET A 224 28.01 6.26 2.14
C MET A 224 27.85 7.12 3.40
N PHE A 225 28.94 7.33 4.15
CA PHE A 225 28.92 8.23 5.29
C PHE A 225 29.00 9.68 4.82
N VAL A 226 27.97 10.46 5.11
CA VAL A 226 27.78 11.78 4.50
C VAL A 226 27.07 12.73 5.45
N ARG A 227 27.39 14.03 5.38
CA ARG A 227 26.60 15.04 6.10
C ARG A 227 25.19 15.11 5.50
N LYS A 228 24.20 15.36 6.36
CA LYS A 228 22.80 15.52 5.92
C LYS A 228 22.62 16.56 4.80
N ALA A 229 23.41 17.64 4.82
CA ALA A 229 23.37 18.69 3.82
C ALA A 229 23.85 18.22 2.42
N ASP A 230 24.77 17.26 2.39
CA ASP A 230 25.45 16.80 1.17
C ASP A 230 24.79 15.59 0.51
N LYS A 231 23.88 14.89 1.21
CA LYS A 231 23.11 13.75 0.67
C LYS A 231 22.51 14.02 -0.72
N ARG A 232 22.00 15.22 -0.96
CA ARG A 232 21.46 15.61 -2.27
C ARG A 232 22.52 15.61 -3.36
N ARG A 233 23.68 16.21 -3.10
CA ARG A 233 24.77 16.32 -4.08
C ARG A 233 25.32 14.93 -4.39
N LEU A 234 25.51 14.12 -3.35
CA LEU A 234 25.90 12.72 -3.49
C LEU A 234 24.90 11.92 -4.35
N LEU A 235 23.59 12.06 -4.10
CA LEU A 235 22.56 11.38 -4.92
C LEU A 235 22.67 11.75 -6.39
N VAL A 236 22.80 13.04 -6.69
CA VAL A 236 22.88 13.54 -8.08
C VAL A 236 24.13 13.01 -8.78
N ASN A 237 25.28 12.99 -8.09
CA ASN A 237 26.52 12.46 -8.64
C ASN A 237 26.37 10.97 -8.98
N LEU A 238 25.92 10.15 -8.01
CA LEU A 238 25.72 8.72 -8.22
C LEU A 238 24.73 8.42 -9.35
N ILE A 239 23.61 9.15 -9.44
CA ILE A 239 22.63 8.95 -10.52
C ILE A 239 23.27 9.20 -11.91
N LYS A 240 24.14 10.20 -12.02
CA LYS A 240 24.78 10.57 -13.28
C LYS A 240 25.94 9.64 -13.65
N GLU A 241 26.81 9.34 -12.70
CA GLU A 241 27.98 8.48 -12.87
C GLU A 241 27.57 7.05 -13.25
N GLU A 242 26.61 6.47 -12.52
CA GLU A 242 26.07 5.13 -12.78
C GLU A 242 25.05 5.12 -13.93
N LYS A 243 24.77 6.28 -14.56
CA LYS A 243 23.83 6.47 -15.67
C LYS A 243 22.45 5.82 -15.38
N VAL A 244 21.93 6.04 -14.18
CA VAL A 244 20.74 5.34 -13.67
C VAL A 244 19.51 5.63 -14.54
N ARG A 245 18.92 4.57 -15.10
CA ARG A 245 17.68 4.64 -15.89
C ARG A 245 16.44 4.14 -15.16
N CYS A 246 16.62 3.30 -14.13
CA CYS A 246 15.53 2.74 -13.34
C CYS A 246 15.96 2.62 -11.88
N GLY A 247 15.74 3.71 -11.12
CA GLY A 247 16.15 3.82 -9.72
C GLY A 247 15.02 4.21 -8.79
N ILE A 248 15.05 3.69 -7.56
CA ILE A 248 14.12 4.08 -6.49
C ILE A 248 14.89 4.75 -5.35
N VAL A 249 14.37 5.88 -4.86
CA VAL A 249 14.97 6.66 -3.77
C VAL A 249 14.01 6.69 -2.59
N PHE A 250 14.45 6.17 -1.45
CA PHE A 250 13.67 6.11 -0.23
C PHE A 250 13.98 7.29 0.69
N THR A 251 12.92 8.02 1.03
CA THR A 251 12.96 9.14 1.97
C THR A 251 12.03 8.87 3.15
N ARG A 252 12.35 9.42 4.30
CA ARG A 252 11.59 9.23 5.55
C ARG A 252 10.21 9.89 5.49
N THR A 253 10.08 11.03 4.81
CA THR A 253 8.85 11.83 4.84
C THR A 253 8.34 12.21 3.46
N LYS A 254 7.02 12.30 3.33
CA LYS A 254 6.33 12.76 2.12
C LYS A 254 6.73 14.18 1.69
N HIS A 255 7.05 15.05 2.64
CA HIS A 255 7.54 16.40 2.34
C HIS A 255 8.96 16.35 1.79
N GLY A 256 9.82 15.51 2.38
CA GLY A 256 11.15 15.21 1.86
C GLY A 256 11.10 14.67 0.43
N ALA A 257 10.22 13.71 0.14
CA ALA A 257 10.05 13.17 -1.21
C ALA A 257 9.71 14.26 -2.25
N ASN A 258 8.73 15.13 -1.97
CA ASN A 258 8.37 16.20 -2.88
C ASN A 258 9.49 17.23 -3.08
N ARG A 259 10.20 17.58 -1.99
CA ARG A 259 11.33 18.50 -2.05
C ARG A 259 12.44 17.92 -2.91
N LEU A 260 12.77 16.64 -2.70
CA LEU A 260 13.83 15.96 -3.43
C LEU A 260 13.53 15.87 -4.92
N VAL A 261 12.28 15.58 -5.32
CA VAL A 261 11.88 15.60 -6.75
C VAL A 261 12.13 16.96 -7.39
N LYS A 262 11.74 18.07 -6.74
CA LYS A 262 12.03 19.42 -7.26
C LYS A 262 13.53 19.68 -7.40
N GLN A 263 14.32 19.16 -6.48
CA GLN A 263 15.77 19.32 -6.48
C GLN A 263 16.47 18.46 -7.55
N LEU A 264 15.94 17.28 -7.84
CA LEU A 264 16.40 16.42 -8.93
C LEU A 264 16.06 17.03 -10.29
N ASP A 265 14.89 17.63 -10.42
CA ASP A 265 14.46 18.35 -11.62
C ASP A 265 15.39 19.52 -11.95
N GLN A 266 15.80 20.31 -10.94
CA GLN A 266 16.85 21.34 -11.09
C GLN A 266 18.20 20.80 -11.62
N SER A 267 18.45 19.50 -11.42
CA SER A 267 19.65 18.81 -11.90
C SER A 267 19.43 18.07 -13.23
N ARG A 268 18.28 18.32 -13.89
CA ARG A 268 17.80 17.67 -15.12
C ARG A 268 17.62 16.16 -14.99
N ILE A 269 17.25 15.67 -13.81
CA ILE A 269 16.94 14.26 -13.55
C ILE A 269 15.42 14.13 -13.47
N ASN A 270 14.83 13.37 -14.40
CA ASN A 270 13.39 13.13 -14.40
C ASN A 270 13.01 12.21 -13.23
N ALA A 271 12.26 12.77 -12.28
CA ALA A 271 11.84 12.08 -11.08
C ALA A 271 10.37 12.34 -10.74
N ALA A 272 9.72 11.36 -10.11
CA ALA A 272 8.38 11.53 -9.56
C ALA A 272 8.29 11.03 -8.12
N ALA A 273 7.43 11.66 -7.32
CA ALA A 273 7.21 11.27 -5.93
C ALA A 273 6.00 10.34 -5.80
N ILE A 274 6.14 9.25 -5.05
CA ILE A 274 5.05 8.34 -4.68
C ILE A 274 4.94 8.20 -3.16
N HIS A 275 3.87 8.74 -2.61
CA HIS A 275 3.60 8.74 -1.17
C HIS A 275 2.09 8.85 -0.89
N GLY A 276 1.65 8.56 0.35
CA GLY A 276 0.22 8.54 0.71
C GLY A 276 -0.55 9.85 0.46
N ASN A 277 0.12 11.00 0.47
CA ASN A 277 -0.49 12.30 0.16
C ASN A 277 -0.65 12.61 -1.36
N LYS A 278 -0.15 11.77 -2.28
CA LYS A 278 -0.39 11.97 -3.71
C LYS A 278 -1.79 11.50 -4.06
N SER A 279 -2.44 12.19 -4.99
CA SER A 279 -3.70 11.71 -5.57
C SER A 279 -3.47 10.38 -6.30
N GLN A 280 -4.52 9.55 -6.40
CA GLN A 280 -4.38 8.26 -7.07
C GLN A 280 -3.93 8.42 -8.53
N GLY A 281 -4.52 9.37 -9.27
CA GLY A 281 -4.11 9.65 -10.65
C GLY A 281 -2.64 10.05 -10.77
N ALA A 282 -2.12 10.82 -9.82
CA ALA A 282 -0.69 11.16 -9.79
C ALA A 282 0.20 9.94 -9.52
N ARG A 283 -0.21 9.04 -8.62
CA ARG A 283 0.51 7.79 -8.35
C ARG A 283 0.50 6.86 -9.56
N THR A 284 -0.65 6.67 -10.19
CA THR A 284 -0.79 5.86 -11.42
C THR A 284 0.05 6.43 -12.55
N LYS A 285 0.03 7.75 -12.77
CA LYS A 285 0.87 8.41 -13.78
C LYS A 285 2.36 8.24 -13.49
N ALA A 286 2.77 8.39 -12.24
CA ALA A 286 4.16 8.20 -11.83
C ALA A 286 4.63 6.75 -12.06
N LEU A 287 3.80 5.76 -11.71
CA LEU A 287 4.12 4.34 -11.94
C LEU A 287 4.16 3.99 -13.42
N ALA A 288 3.20 4.47 -14.22
CA ALA A 288 3.19 4.26 -15.66
C ALA A 288 4.41 4.89 -16.34
N GLY A 289 4.76 6.12 -15.95
CA GLY A 289 5.94 6.81 -16.47
C GLY A 289 7.25 6.15 -16.03
N PHE A 290 7.30 5.57 -14.83
CA PHE A 290 8.46 4.81 -14.38
C PHE A 290 8.58 3.48 -15.16
N LYS A 291 7.46 2.76 -15.36
CA LYS A 291 7.42 1.50 -16.12
C LYS A 291 7.83 1.67 -17.60
N ASN A 292 7.45 2.78 -18.23
CA ASN A 292 7.79 3.05 -19.63
C ASN A 292 9.14 3.80 -19.82
N GLY A 293 9.88 4.06 -18.73
CA GLY A 293 11.18 4.72 -18.77
C GLY A 293 11.15 6.25 -18.94
N SER A 294 9.98 6.87 -19.06
CA SER A 294 9.88 8.34 -19.12
C SER A 294 10.25 9.01 -17.80
N ILE A 295 10.09 8.32 -16.66
CA ILE A 295 10.58 8.74 -15.34
C ILE A 295 11.72 7.80 -14.95
N ALA A 296 12.93 8.31 -14.77
CA ALA A 296 14.08 7.48 -14.43
C ALA A 296 14.16 7.17 -12.92
N ILE A 297 13.67 8.09 -12.08
CA ILE A 297 13.82 8.02 -10.62
C ILE A 297 12.47 8.14 -9.92
N LEU A 298 12.14 7.15 -9.08
CA LEU A 298 10.95 7.19 -8.25
C LEU A 298 11.33 7.50 -6.79
N VAL A 299 10.86 8.62 -6.26
CA VAL A 299 11.13 9.02 -4.87
C VAL A 299 9.95 8.61 -3.98
N ALA A 300 10.20 7.71 -3.03
CA ALA A 300 9.15 7.06 -2.26
C ALA A 300 9.36 7.15 -0.74
N THR A 301 8.26 6.95 -0.01
CA THR A 301 8.26 6.63 1.43
C THR A 301 7.88 5.16 1.61
N ASP A 302 8.33 4.50 2.68
CA ASP A 302 8.09 3.06 2.94
C ASP A 302 6.64 2.61 2.72
N ILE A 303 5.67 3.39 3.20
CA ILE A 303 4.25 3.04 3.11
C ILE A 303 3.77 2.96 1.64
N ALA A 304 4.31 3.81 0.78
CA ALA A 304 3.84 3.96 -0.60
C ALA A 304 4.68 3.22 -1.63
N SER A 305 5.91 2.83 -1.26
CA SER A 305 6.80 1.97 -2.04
C SER A 305 6.50 0.49 -1.89
N ARG A 306 5.94 0.07 -0.75
CA ARG A 306 5.49 -1.30 -0.58
C ARG A 306 4.45 -1.57 -1.70
N GLY A 307 4.56 -2.69 -2.39
CA GLY A 307 3.66 -3.04 -3.52
C GLY A 307 3.81 -2.20 -4.78
N ILE A 308 4.88 -1.43 -4.91
CA ILE A 308 5.39 -1.08 -6.23
C ILE A 308 5.96 -2.37 -6.80
N ASP A 309 5.17 -3.01 -7.66
CA ASP A 309 5.62 -4.12 -8.50
C ASP A 309 6.07 -3.53 -9.84
N VAL A 310 7.33 -3.11 -9.89
CA VAL A 310 7.97 -2.63 -11.11
C VAL A 310 9.22 -3.48 -11.31
N ASP A 311 9.21 -4.25 -12.38
CA ASP A 311 10.36 -5.05 -12.79
C ASP A 311 11.50 -4.17 -13.29
N GLY A 312 12.73 -4.62 -13.09
CA GLY A 312 13.90 -3.97 -13.66
C GLY A 312 14.43 -2.75 -12.90
N ILE A 313 14.04 -2.55 -11.63
CA ILE A 313 14.76 -1.63 -10.75
C ILE A 313 16.20 -2.12 -10.64
N THR A 314 17.15 -1.27 -11.02
CA THR A 314 18.58 -1.59 -11.00
C THR A 314 19.25 -1.00 -9.75
N HIS A 315 18.79 0.19 -9.34
CA HIS A 315 19.39 0.96 -8.26
C HIS A 315 18.38 1.27 -7.15
N VAL A 316 18.76 1.03 -5.91
CA VAL A 316 18.04 1.45 -4.70
C VAL A 316 18.89 2.46 -3.95
N PHE A 317 18.32 3.62 -3.63
CA PHE A 317 18.98 4.63 -2.81
C PHE A 317 18.20 4.82 -1.51
N ASN A 318 18.76 4.38 -0.39
CA ASN A 318 18.29 4.73 0.94
C ASN A 318 18.81 6.13 1.30
N TYR A 319 18.15 7.17 0.79
CA TYR A 319 18.52 8.56 1.04
C TYR A 319 18.41 8.91 2.54
N ASP A 320 17.38 8.37 3.19
CA ASP A 320 17.29 8.33 4.66
C ASP A 320 17.30 6.86 5.10
N LEU A 321 18.24 6.45 5.97
CA LEU A 321 18.22 5.09 6.51
C LEU A 321 16.93 4.84 7.32
N PRO A 322 16.30 3.66 7.15
CA PRO A 322 15.12 3.30 7.91
C PRO A 322 15.50 3.03 9.37
N ASN A 323 14.64 3.42 10.29
CA ASN A 323 14.80 3.14 11.72
C ASN A 323 14.41 1.71 12.11
N GLU A 324 13.72 0.99 11.23
CA GLU A 324 13.37 -0.42 11.36
C GLU A 324 14.27 -1.22 10.42
N PRO A 325 15.14 -2.11 10.95
CA PRO A 325 16.03 -2.94 10.15
C PRO A 325 15.32 -3.74 9.04
N GLU A 326 14.15 -4.29 9.34
CA GLU A 326 13.35 -5.08 8.40
C GLU A 326 12.91 -4.24 7.19
N SER A 327 12.65 -2.94 7.42
CA SER A 327 12.34 -2.02 6.34
C SER A 327 13.53 -1.85 5.40
N TYR A 328 14.78 -1.88 5.86
CA TYR A 328 15.95 -1.84 4.97
C TYR A 328 15.97 -3.02 4.00
N VAL A 329 15.81 -4.24 4.51
CA VAL A 329 15.76 -5.48 3.72
C VAL A 329 14.64 -5.40 2.66
N HIS A 330 13.45 -4.90 3.05
CA HIS A 330 12.34 -4.70 2.12
C HIS A 330 12.58 -3.66 1.02
N ARG A 331 13.39 -2.63 1.32
CA ARG A 331 13.76 -1.59 0.34
C ARG A 331 14.76 -2.11 -0.67
N ILE A 332 15.80 -2.79 -0.22
CA ILE A 332 16.83 -3.32 -1.13
C ILE A 332 16.31 -4.49 -1.95
N GLY A 333 15.37 -5.29 -1.43
CA GLY A 333 14.63 -6.31 -2.19
C GLY A 333 13.72 -5.77 -3.31
N ARG A 334 13.73 -4.45 -3.58
CA ARG A 334 13.13 -3.86 -4.78
C ARG A 334 14.01 -4.03 -6.02
N THR A 335 15.31 -4.21 -5.85
CA THR A 335 16.24 -4.56 -6.93
C THR A 335 16.52 -6.07 -6.95
N ALA A 336 17.36 -6.53 -7.88
CA ALA A 336 17.81 -7.91 -8.03
C ALA A 336 16.69 -8.96 -8.18
N ARG A 337 15.56 -8.58 -8.79
CA ARG A 337 14.44 -9.49 -9.08
C ARG A 337 14.69 -10.27 -10.37
N ALA A 338 14.16 -11.49 -10.43
CA ALA A 338 14.22 -12.38 -11.59
C ALA A 338 15.67 -12.68 -12.08
N GLY A 339 16.59 -12.94 -11.15
CA GLY A 339 17.97 -13.38 -11.47
C GLY A 339 18.95 -12.28 -11.91
N ARG A 340 18.51 -11.01 -11.97
CA ARG A 340 19.38 -9.87 -12.26
C ARG A 340 20.15 -9.43 -11.01
N SER A 341 21.34 -8.86 -11.19
CA SER A 341 22.06 -8.17 -10.11
C SER A 341 21.49 -6.76 -9.90
N GLY A 342 21.71 -6.22 -8.72
CA GLY A 342 21.24 -4.90 -8.32
C GLY A 342 22.19 -4.25 -7.33
N ILE A 343 22.14 -2.92 -7.25
CA ILE A 343 22.93 -2.16 -6.28
C ILE A 343 22.04 -1.34 -5.34
N ALA A 344 22.41 -1.32 -4.07
CA ALA A 344 21.76 -0.53 -3.04
C ALA A 344 22.77 0.37 -2.33
N TYR A 345 22.51 1.69 -2.35
CA TYR A 345 23.29 2.67 -1.60
C TYR A 345 22.54 3.10 -0.34
N GLY A 346 23.22 3.12 0.80
CA GLY A 346 22.73 3.64 2.07
C GLY A 346 23.43 4.92 2.47
N PHE A 347 22.72 6.04 2.53
CA PHE A 347 23.32 7.29 2.98
C PHE A 347 23.16 7.43 4.49
N CYS A 348 24.26 7.33 5.21
CA CYS A 348 24.28 7.43 6.66
C CYS A 348 24.78 8.80 7.08
N ASP A 349 23.92 9.58 7.74
CA ASP A 349 24.36 10.78 8.47
C ASP A 349 24.53 10.49 9.97
N GLU A 350 25.12 11.44 10.68
CA GLU A 350 25.39 11.34 12.13
C GLU A 350 24.18 10.95 12.97
N SER A 351 22.98 11.36 12.57
CA SER A 351 21.73 11.06 13.29
C SER A 351 21.17 9.66 13.00
N GLU A 352 21.72 8.98 11.99
CA GLU A 352 21.25 7.70 11.47
C GLU A 352 22.23 6.55 11.72
N SER A 353 23.43 6.84 12.23
CA SER A 353 24.45 5.84 12.60
C SER A 353 23.92 4.73 13.49
N GLY A 354 23.00 5.04 14.43
CA GLY A 354 22.38 4.02 15.28
C GLY A 354 21.41 3.11 14.52
N TYR A 355 20.78 3.59 13.46
CA TYR A 355 19.93 2.77 12.61
C TYR A 355 20.76 1.79 11.79
N LEU A 356 21.93 2.23 11.30
CA LEU A 356 22.87 1.36 10.60
C LEU A 356 23.30 0.17 11.49
N VAL A 357 23.59 0.41 12.77
CA VAL A 357 23.92 -0.69 13.72
C VAL A 357 22.80 -1.73 13.77
N GLY A 358 21.55 -1.29 13.90
CA GLY A 358 20.40 -2.22 13.92
C GLY A 358 20.22 -2.99 12.61
N ILE A 359 20.47 -2.32 11.48
CA ILE A 359 20.42 -2.92 10.14
C ILE A 359 21.48 -4.02 10.00
N GLN A 360 22.74 -3.73 10.33
CA GLN A 360 23.84 -4.70 10.24
C GLN A 360 23.66 -5.87 11.22
N GLN A 361 23.09 -5.63 12.41
CA GLN A 361 22.73 -6.69 13.35
C GLN A 361 21.67 -7.64 12.79
N LEU A 362 20.63 -7.12 12.11
CA LEU A 362 19.61 -7.96 11.48
C LEU A 362 20.19 -8.77 10.31
N ILE A 363 21.05 -8.14 9.51
CA ILE A 363 21.69 -8.76 8.34
C ILE A 363 22.75 -9.78 8.76
N GLY A 364 23.35 -9.62 9.94
CA GLY A 364 24.36 -10.52 10.48
C GLY A 364 25.80 -10.25 10.00
N HIS A 365 26.02 -9.18 9.21
CA HIS A 365 27.34 -8.74 8.78
C HIS A 365 27.39 -7.22 8.56
N GLU A 366 28.60 -6.66 8.51
CA GLU A 366 28.81 -5.25 8.16
C GLU A 366 28.67 -5.03 6.66
N ILE A 367 28.04 -3.93 6.28
CA ILE A 367 27.86 -3.57 4.86
C ILE A 367 29.08 -2.79 4.40
N ASP A 368 29.61 -3.12 3.22
CA ASP A 368 30.73 -2.42 2.60
C ASP A 368 30.53 -0.90 2.61
N THR A 369 31.55 -0.17 3.03
CA THR A 369 31.56 1.29 3.03
C THR A 369 32.33 1.82 1.84
N ASP A 370 31.78 2.81 1.14
CA ASP A 370 32.50 3.54 0.10
C ASP A 370 32.93 4.90 0.65
N ILE A 371 34.24 5.10 0.72
CA ILE A 371 34.86 6.34 1.19
C ILE A 371 35.46 7.18 0.05
N SER A 372 35.36 6.71 -1.20
CA SER A 372 36.00 7.34 -2.36
C SER A 372 35.30 8.59 -2.86
N HIS A 373 34.11 8.89 -2.35
CA HIS A 373 33.29 10.03 -2.77
C HIS A 373 33.70 11.34 -2.09
N GLU A 374 33.61 12.46 -2.82
CA GLU A 374 33.96 13.82 -2.35
C GLU A 374 33.24 14.24 -1.05
N PHE A 375 32.06 13.67 -0.79
CA PHE A 375 31.22 14.02 0.36
C PHE A 375 31.45 13.17 1.62
N HIS A 376 32.54 12.37 1.67
CA HIS A 376 32.77 11.46 2.78
C HIS A 376 32.88 12.22 4.11
N PHE A 377 32.14 11.75 5.12
CA PHE A 377 32.15 12.36 6.45
C PHE A 377 32.28 11.31 7.55
N SER A 378 33.49 11.20 8.10
CA SER A 378 33.84 10.25 9.16
C SER A 378 33.02 10.42 10.45
N GLY A 379 32.52 11.63 10.73
CA GLY A 379 31.66 11.88 11.90
C GLY A 379 30.29 11.18 11.85
N ALA A 380 29.90 10.62 10.70
CA ALA A 380 28.69 9.80 10.57
C ALA A 380 28.92 8.30 10.80
N ILE A 381 30.18 7.87 10.95
CA ILE A 381 30.52 6.47 11.25
C ILE A 381 30.01 6.12 12.66
N PRO A 382 29.35 4.97 12.87
CA PRO A 382 28.95 4.52 14.20
C PRO A 382 30.15 4.45 15.14
N LYS A 383 29.98 4.97 16.36
CA LYS A 383 31.03 4.87 17.38
C LYS A 383 31.19 3.41 17.83
N PRO A 384 32.39 3.01 18.29
CA PRO A 384 32.54 1.75 19.02
C PRO A 384 31.48 1.66 20.14
N ASP A 385 30.84 0.50 20.28
CA ASP A 385 29.77 0.20 21.25
C ASP A 385 28.45 0.97 21.08
N GLN A 386 28.25 1.64 19.95
CA GLN A 386 26.98 2.31 19.68
C GLN A 386 25.83 1.28 19.60
N LYS A 387 24.78 1.50 20.41
CA LYS A 387 23.58 0.64 20.39
C LYS A 387 22.65 0.97 19.22
N PRO A 388 21.82 0.00 18.76
CA PRO A 388 20.78 0.26 17.78
C PRO A 388 19.86 1.43 18.18
N GLY A 389 19.69 2.37 17.26
CA GLY A 389 18.85 3.55 17.46
C GLY A 389 17.37 3.17 17.47
N LYS A 390 16.66 3.44 18.56
CA LYS A 390 15.19 3.35 18.62
C LYS A 390 14.57 4.73 18.45
N ILE A 391 13.37 4.82 17.86
CA ILE A 391 12.61 6.07 17.86
C ILE A 391 12.31 6.44 19.33
N LYS A 392 12.78 7.60 19.80
CA LYS A 392 12.14 8.27 20.95
C LYS A 392 10.75 8.68 20.49
N GLN A 393 9.72 7.85 20.77
CA GLN A 393 8.35 8.30 20.59
C GLN A 393 8.19 9.55 21.43
N LYS A 394 7.94 10.70 20.80
CA LYS A 394 7.48 11.89 21.52
C LYS A 394 6.16 11.48 22.17
N LYS A 395 6.20 11.15 23.47
CA LYS A 395 5.00 11.05 24.28
C LYS A 395 4.21 12.34 24.03
N PRO A 396 2.89 12.29 23.80
CA PRO A 396 2.08 13.50 23.74
C PRO A 396 2.37 14.28 25.01
N SER A 397 2.77 15.54 24.86
CA SER A 397 3.00 16.43 25.99
C SER A 397 1.70 16.53 26.78
N GLN A 398 1.58 15.76 27.86
CA GLN A 398 0.58 16.00 28.88
C GLN A 398 0.84 17.42 29.37
N LYS A 399 -0.05 18.35 29.00
CA LYS A 399 -0.14 19.66 29.62
C LYS A 399 -0.23 19.41 31.13
N LYS A 400 0.86 19.64 31.86
CA LYS A 400 0.84 19.75 33.31
C LYS A 400 -0.10 20.92 33.62
N SER A 401 -1.27 20.61 34.17
CA SER A 401 -2.12 21.60 34.80
C SER A 401 -1.35 22.17 35.99
N ASN A 402 -1.04 23.46 35.91
CA ASN A 402 -0.51 24.23 37.03
C ASN A 402 -1.59 24.31 38.11
N ASN A 403 -1.52 23.41 39.10
CA ASN A 403 -2.29 23.55 40.33
C ASN A 403 -1.54 24.54 41.22
N ARG A 404 -1.86 25.83 41.07
CA ARG A 404 -1.41 26.88 42.00
C ARG A 404 -2.26 26.83 43.25
N ASN A 405 -1.56 26.63 44.37
CA ASN A 405 -2.01 26.81 45.76
C ASN A 405 -3.05 27.92 45.91
N LYS A 406 -4.20 27.56 46.48
CA LYS A 406 -5.09 28.52 47.14
C LYS A 406 -5.14 28.14 48.63
N GLN A 407 -4.41 28.92 49.43
CA GLN A 407 -4.43 28.90 50.88
C GLN A 407 -5.88 29.04 51.39
N LYS A 408 -6.27 28.14 52.28
CA LYS A 408 -7.44 28.25 53.14
C LYS A 408 -7.06 29.12 54.33
N ASN A 409 -7.58 30.34 54.39
CA ASN A 409 -7.72 31.07 55.65
C ASN A 409 -8.97 30.56 56.37
N GLN A 410 -8.76 30.12 57.60
CA GLN A 410 -9.82 29.94 58.59
C GLN A 410 -10.31 31.32 59.03
N SER A 411 -11.61 31.54 58.92
CA SER A 411 -12.31 32.47 59.82
C SER A 411 -13.74 31.97 60.00
N THR A 412 -13.99 31.62 61.25
CA THR A 412 -15.27 31.39 61.92
C THR A 412 -16.34 32.41 61.54
N LYS A 413 -17.57 31.93 61.29
CA LYS A 413 -18.77 32.29 62.08
C LYS A 413 -20.02 31.57 61.58
N ASN A 414 -20.70 30.96 62.54
CA ASN A 414 -22.11 30.60 62.53
C ASN A 414 -22.98 31.75 62.01
N VAL A 415 -24.03 31.44 61.26
CA VAL A 415 -25.45 31.66 61.65
C VAL A 415 -26.33 30.85 60.68
N LYS A 416 -27.20 30.00 61.23
CA LYS A 416 -28.40 29.45 60.59
C LYS A 416 -29.59 30.34 60.96
N GLY A 417 -30.53 30.44 60.01
CA GLY A 417 -31.85 31.05 60.16
C GLY A 417 -32.06 32.10 59.08
N ASP A 418 -33.19 32.22 58.41
CA ASP A 418 -34.42 31.45 58.35
C ASP A 418 -35.19 32.01 57.13
N SER A 419 -36.25 31.32 56.72
CA SER A 419 -37.42 31.87 56.03
C SER A 419 -37.42 32.10 54.50
N LYS A 420 -38.34 31.34 53.88
CA LYS A 420 -39.41 31.76 52.93
C LYS A 420 -39.06 32.73 51.81
N SER A 421 -39.28 32.31 50.55
CA SER A 421 -40.49 32.69 49.78
C SER A 421 -40.44 32.16 48.33
N LYS A 422 -41.65 32.08 47.77
CA LYS A 422 -42.14 31.35 46.59
C LYS A 422 -41.83 32.08 45.24
N PRO A 423 -42.24 31.52 44.08
CA PRO A 423 -41.48 31.52 42.82
C PRO A 423 -41.91 32.60 41.82
N LYS A 424 -41.10 32.81 40.77
CA LYS A 424 -41.51 33.58 39.58
C LYS A 424 -41.75 32.68 38.35
N ARG A 425 -42.99 32.75 37.88
CA ARG A 425 -43.49 32.37 36.54
C ARG A 425 -42.96 33.33 35.47
N TYR A 426 -42.77 32.77 34.27
CA TYR A 426 -43.07 33.29 32.92
C TYR A 426 -43.49 34.77 32.78
N ASN A 427 -42.85 35.52 31.88
CA ASN A 427 -43.39 35.71 30.51
C ASN A 427 -42.48 36.52 29.56
N ASN A 428 -42.62 36.17 28.28
CA ASN A 428 -42.33 36.89 27.03
C ASN A 428 -42.55 38.43 27.07
N HIS A 429 -41.75 39.22 26.33
CA HIS A 429 -42.02 39.65 24.93
C HIS A 429 -41.16 40.83 24.44
N SER A 430 -40.75 40.76 23.15
CA SER A 430 -40.68 41.87 22.16
C SER A 430 -39.61 42.97 22.36
N LYS A 431 -39.03 43.70 21.39
CA LYS A 431 -39.29 44.12 19.98
C LYS A 431 -37.91 44.31 19.29
N ARG A 432 -37.68 43.96 18.02
CA ARG A 432 -38.06 44.62 16.74
C ARG A 432 -37.28 45.91 16.42
N ASN A 433 -36.45 45.86 15.37
CA ASN A 433 -36.52 46.68 14.14
C ASN A 433 -35.21 46.54 13.33
N ASP A 434 -35.08 46.85 12.04
CA ASP A 434 -35.87 46.71 10.80
C ASP A 434 -35.05 47.46 9.71
N LYS A 435 -35.01 46.91 8.48
CA LYS A 435 -34.83 47.54 7.14
C LYS A 435 -33.95 46.67 6.22
N GLN A 436 -34.47 45.96 5.20
CA GLN A 436 -35.07 46.39 3.91
C GLN A 436 -34.05 47.05 2.95
N LYS A 437 -33.93 46.75 1.64
CA LYS A 437 -34.79 46.20 0.55
C LYS A 437 -33.86 45.65 -0.57
N SER A 438 -34.08 44.51 -1.24
CA SER A 438 -34.95 44.23 -2.43
C SER A 438 -34.70 45.14 -3.66
N ARG A 439 -34.50 44.62 -4.90
CA ARG A 439 -35.46 44.03 -5.87
C ARG A 439 -34.64 43.51 -7.09
N SER A 440 -34.83 42.34 -7.71
CA SER A 440 -35.96 41.68 -8.42
C SER A 440 -36.14 42.03 -9.92
N ASN A 441 -36.03 40.99 -10.76
CA ASN A 441 -36.68 40.73 -12.08
C ASN A 441 -36.33 41.67 -13.26
N ASN A 442 -36.27 41.26 -14.54
CA ASN A 442 -37.13 40.31 -15.24
C ASN A 442 -36.57 39.93 -16.65
N ASN A 443 -36.98 38.75 -17.13
CA ASN A 443 -37.17 38.25 -18.51
C ASN A 443 -36.81 39.11 -19.76
N ARG A 444 -36.22 38.48 -20.79
CA ARG A 444 -36.92 38.11 -22.07
C ARG A 444 -36.01 37.41 -23.11
N SER A 445 -36.70 36.62 -23.93
CA SER A 445 -36.29 35.84 -25.10
C SER A 445 -35.98 36.69 -26.35
N ARG A 446 -35.15 36.16 -27.28
CA ARG A 446 -35.43 36.05 -28.74
C ARG A 446 -34.31 35.38 -29.56
N ARG A 447 -34.78 34.72 -30.63
CA ARG A 447 -34.12 34.06 -31.78
C ARG A 447 -33.30 34.99 -32.68
N ASN A 448 -32.24 34.45 -33.31
CA ASN A 448 -31.92 34.44 -34.77
C ASN A 448 -30.52 33.81 -34.97
N GLN A 449 -30.34 32.66 -35.65
CA GLN A 449 -30.20 32.41 -37.10
C GLN A 449 -29.00 33.09 -37.82
N SER A 450 -28.15 32.22 -38.39
CA SER A 450 -27.41 32.30 -39.67
C SER A 450 -25.91 32.70 -39.72
N ARG A 451 -25.23 32.04 -40.71
CA ARG A 451 -23.85 32.17 -41.26
C ARG A 451 -22.79 31.30 -40.57
N ASP A 452 -22.37 30.14 -41.07
CA ASP A 452 -21.87 29.69 -42.40
C ASP A 452 -20.55 30.33 -42.87
N SER A 453 -19.64 29.44 -43.34
CA SER A 453 -18.34 29.62 -44.05
C SER A 453 -17.14 30.16 -43.23
N ASN A 454 -15.87 29.76 -43.37
CA ASN A 454 -15.10 28.87 -44.27
C ASN A 454 -13.75 28.56 -43.53
N ASN A 455 -13.28 27.31 -43.45
CA ASN A 455 -12.40 26.62 -44.41
C ASN A 455 -10.93 27.09 -44.42
N ARG A 456 -10.04 26.34 -43.75
CA ARG A 456 -8.76 25.80 -44.25
C ARG A 456 -8.15 24.81 -43.26
#